data_AF-A0A4V3HZX8-F1
#
_entry.id   AF-A0A4V3HZX8-F1
#
_cell.length_a   1.000
_cell.length_b   1.000
_cell.length_c   1.000
_cell.angle_alpha   90.00
_cell.angle_beta   90.00
_cell.angle_gamma   90.00
#
_symmetry.space_group_name_H-M   'P 1'
#
loop_
_entity.id
_entity.type
_entity.pdbx_description
1 polymer ?
#
loop_
_entity_poly.entity_id
_entity_poly.type
_entity_poly.pdbx_seq_one_letter_code
_entity_poly.pdbx_strand_id
1 'polypeptide(L)'
;MSTRALAVVAAAVGLLGVGCGSQKTDSTAAPSSSPEASTAQSSQTKTSGFQPFTPTTDPCSLVGSERLGTQGVAPIKSHVMDDSGTGIQQCTYEDADGQEVLNVKLFKNSNGAANFRAIHLRILQADGAEIYVMKDEPSECGVGLLGPEDNIAQFEFEPGSAAVAAAALPAGQTWCDFSAPVIAEANKKLGWVK
;
A
#
# COMPACT_ATOMS: atom_id res chain seq x y z
N MET A 1 -43.51 33.02 -18.76
CA MET A 1 -44.82 32.41 -18.41
C MET A 1 -44.59 30.90 -18.37
N SER A 2 -44.87 30.10 -17.34
CA SER A 2 -45.61 30.31 -16.10
C SER A 2 -45.12 29.29 -15.06
N THR A 3 -44.95 29.77 -13.84
CA THR A 3 -44.71 29.08 -12.56
C THR A 3 -45.88 28.16 -12.16
N ARG A 4 -45.62 27.05 -11.44
CA ARG A 4 -46.34 26.48 -10.24
C ARG A 4 -45.43 25.38 -9.63
N ALA A 5 -44.90 25.41 -8.39
CA ALA A 5 -45.50 25.38 -7.02
C ALA A 5 -46.38 24.12 -6.82
N LEU A 6 -46.24 23.24 -5.80
CA LEU A 6 -46.11 23.43 -4.34
C LEU A 6 -45.69 22.12 -3.61
N ALA A 7 -45.16 22.27 -2.40
CA ALA A 7 -44.78 21.25 -1.42
C ALA A 7 -45.94 20.82 -0.49
N VAL A 8 -45.82 19.67 0.20
CA VAL A 8 -46.39 19.42 1.55
C VAL A 8 -45.53 18.41 2.35
N VAL A 9 -45.30 18.76 3.61
CA VAL A 9 -44.58 18.06 4.70
C VAL A 9 -45.52 17.11 5.45
N ALA A 10 -45.01 16.02 6.04
CA ALA A 10 -45.61 15.43 7.24
C ALA A 10 -44.55 14.76 8.14
N ALA A 11 -44.45 15.27 9.36
CA ALA A 11 -43.73 14.68 10.49
C ALA A 11 -44.65 13.74 11.28
N ALA A 12 -44.09 12.72 11.92
CA ALA A 12 -44.76 12.00 13.00
C ALA A 12 -43.76 11.70 14.12
N VAL A 13 -44.12 12.19 15.31
CA VAL A 13 -43.41 12.10 16.58
C VAL A 13 -44.07 11.00 17.43
N GLY A 14 -43.24 10.18 18.07
CA GLY A 14 -43.43 9.72 19.46
C GLY A 14 -44.29 8.48 19.71
N LEU A 15 -43.79 7.58 20.57
CA LEU A 15 -44.34 7.38 21.93
C LEU A 15 -43.51 6.38 22.75
N LEU A 16 -43.26 6.77 24.00
CA LEU A 16 -42.65 6.04 25.11
C LEU A 16 -43.61 4.96 25.66
N GLY A 17 -43.07 3.92 26.30
CA GLY A 17 -43.86 2.99 27.12
C GLY A 17 -43.00 2.05 27.97
N VAL A 18 -43.03 2.28 29.29
CA VAL A 18 -42.29 1.63 30.38
C VAL A 18 -43.08 0.42 30.91
N GLY A 19 -42.41 -0.61 31.44
CA GLY A 19 -43.08 -1.68 32.20
C GLY A 19 -42.14 -2.58 33.01
N CYS A 20 -42.01 -2.31 34.31
CA CYS A 20 -41.49 -3.22 35.35
C CYS A 20 -42.50 -4.30 35.72
N GLY A 21 -42.05 -5.50 36.14
CA GLY A 21 -42.89 -6.47 36.85
C GLY A 21 -42.26 -7.86 37.06
N SER A 22 -41.92 -8.16 38.31
CA SER A 22 -41.17 -9.35 38.82
C SER A 22 -41.98 -10.64 38.94
N GLN A 23 -41.31 -11.81 38.95
CA GLN A 23 -41.73 -12.94 39.80
C GLN A 23 -40.55 -13.82 40.26
N LYS A 24 -40.67 -14.29 41.50
CA LYS A 24 -39.66 -14.85 42.41
C LYS A 24 -39.77 -16.37 42.50
N THR A 25 -38.67 -17.11 42.63
CA THR A 25 -38.65 -18.41 43.36
C THR A 25 -37.25 -18.69 43.94
N ASP A 26 -37.21 -18.94 45.24
CA ASP A 26 -36.05 -19.29 46.08
C ASP A 26 -35.63 -20.76 45.91
N SER A 27 -34.32 -21.05 45.96
CA SER A 27 -33.74 -22.23 46.66
C SER A 27 -32.19 -22.22 46.72
N THR A 28 -31.72 -21.95 47.94
CA THR A 28 -30.49 -22.33 48.68
C THR A 28 -29.39 -23.25 48.09
N ALA A 29 -28.14 -22.83 48.38
CA ALA A 29 -26.87 -23.57 48.64
C ALA A 29 -25.81 -23.78 47.53
N ALA A 30 -24.71 -22.99 47.59
CA ALA A 30 -23.33 -23.41 47.93
C ALA A 30 -22.30 -22.36 47.42
N PRO A 31 -21.28 -21.95 48.21
CA PRO A 31 -20.22 -21.09 47.70
C PRO A 31 -19.12 -21.98 47.07
N SER A 32 -18.97 -21.93 45.75
CA SER A 32 -17.77 -22.46 45.09
C SER A 32 -16.96 -21.28 44.58
N SER A 33 -15.92 -20.95 45.35
CA SER A 33 -14.85 -20.04 44.94
C SER A 33 -14.14 -20.63 43.73
N SER A 34 -14.38 -20.05 42.55
CA SER A 34 -13.50 -20.22 41.39
C SER A 34 -12.66 -18.95 41.29
N PRO A 35 -11.32 -19.06 41.20
CA PRO A 35 -10.50 -17.89 40.93
C PRO A 35 -10.79 -17.47 39.49
N GLU A 36 -11.38 -16.28 39.32
CA GLU A 36 -11.29 -15.57 38.05
C GLU A 36 -9.79 -15.33 37.79
N ALA A 37 -9.20 -16.21 36.98
CA ALA A 37 -7.96 -15.92 36.32
C ALA A 37 -8.22 -14.69 35.47
N SER A 38 -7.83 -13.52 35.98
CA SER A 38 -7.67 -12.32 35.18
C SER A 38 -6.63 -12.66 34.11
N THR A 39 -7.08 -13.14 32.95
CA THR A 39 -6.30 -13.05 31.73
C THR A 39 -6.11 -11.56 31.49
N ALA A 40 -4.99 -11.04 31.97
CA ALA A 40 -4.47 -9.76 31.53
C ALA A 40 -4.42 -9.83 30.02
N GLN A 41 -5.42 -9.20 29.39
CA GLN A 41 -5.46 -8.99 27.96
C GLN A 41 -4.26 -8.08 27.69
N SER A 42 -3.13 -8.72 27.36
CA SER A 42 -1.92 -8.03 26.99
C SER A 42 -2.28 -7.19 25.79
N SER A 43 -2.37 -5.88 26.00
CA SER A 43 -2.50 -4.89 24.95
C SER A 43 -1.26 -5.03 24.08
N GLN A 44 -1.33 -5.90 23.07
CA GLN A 44 -0.32 -5.96 22.03
C GLN A 44 -0.33 -4.59 21.35
N THR A 45 0.62 -3.75 21.72
CA THR A 45 0.93 -2.55 20.97
C THR A 45 1.20 -3.01 19.55
N LYS A 46 0.31 -2.65 18.60
CA LYS A 46 0.55 -2.86 17.17
C LYS A 46 1.84 -2.13 16.83
N THR A 47 2.95 -2.86 16.82
CA THR A 47 4.20 -2.33 16.28
C THR A 47 3.95 -2.02 14.81
N SER A 48 4.45 -0.88 14.33
CA SER A 48 4.32 -0.47 12.92
C SER A 48 4.99 -1.46 11.95
N GLY A 49 5.77 -2.42 12.48
CA GLY A 49 6.43 -3.49 11.74
C GLY A 49 7.76 -3.05 11.12
N PHE A 50 8.05 -1.75 11.08
CA PHE A 50 9.31 -1.21 10.60
C PHE A 50 10.47 -1.61 11.50
N GLN A 51 11.58 -1.99 10.88
CA GLN A 51 12.80 -2.41 11.55
C GLN A 51 13.98 -1.58 11.06
N PRO A 52 15.05 -1.42 11.87
CA PRO A 52 16.28 -0.82 11.40
C PRO A 52 16.75 -1.50 10.12
N PHE A 53 17.06 -0.68 9.11
CA PHE A 53 17.37 -1.15 7.79
C PHE A 53 18.53 -0.33 7.22
N THR A 54 19.55 -1.04 6.74
CA THR A 54 20.67 -0.45 6.03
C THR A 54 20.91 -1.35 4.82
N PRO A 55 20.31 -1.03 3.66
CA PRO A 55 20.53 -1.78 2.45
C PRO A 55 22.00 -1.68 2.06
N THR A 56 22.52 -2.76 1.50
CA THR A 56 23.85 -2.78 0.86
C THR A 56 23.84 -2.10 -0.50
N THR A 57 22.67 -1.73 -1.01
CA THR A 57 22.45 -1.18 -2.34
C THR A 57 21.84 0.22 -2.23
N ASP A 58 22.43 1.18 -2.93
CA ASP A 58 21.89 2.54 -3.05
C ASP A 58 20.55 2.50 -3.80
N PRO A 59 19.44 3.03 -3.26
CA PRO A 59 18.15 3.04 -3.94
C PRO A 59 18.20 3.72 -5.32
N CYS A 60 19.06 4.73 -5.51
CA CYS A 60 19.21 5.40 -6.82
C CYS A 60 20.01 4.60 -7.85
N SER A 61 20.67 3.51 -7.44
CA SER A 61 21.39 2.61 -8.35
C SER A 61 20.49 1.51 -8.94
N LEU A 62 19.30 1.31 -8.37
CA LEU A 62 18.40 0.23 -8.75
C LEU A 62 17.83 0.42 -10.16
N VAL A 63 17.54 1.65 -10.54
CA VAL A 63 16.95 1.98 -11.84
C VAL A 63 17.84 3.00 -12.52
N GLY A 64 18.35 2.66 -13.71
CA GLY A 64 19.10 3.63 -14.52
C GLY A 64 18.13 4.65 -15.11
N SER A 65 18.40 5.95 -14.94
CA SER A 65 17.51 7.03 -15.41
C SER A 65 17.27 6.97 -16.93
N GLU A 66 18.21 6.44 -17.70
CA GLU A 66 18.08 6.21 -19.14
C GLU A 66 16.97 5.22 -19.49
N ARG A 67 16.64 4.29 -18.59
CA ARG A 67 15.56 3.32 -18.74
C ARG A 67 14.19 3.94 -18.49
N LEU A 68 14.16 5.10 -17.86
CA LEU A 68 12.94 5.85 -17.59
C LEU A 68 12.63 6.90 -18.66
N GLY A 69 13.47 7.06 -19.69
CA GLY A 69 13.23 8.04 -20.76
C GLY A 69 11.89 7.88 -21.51
N THR A 70 11.25 6.72 -21.42
CA THR A 70 9.91 6.45 -21.95
C THR A 70 8.78 6.66 -20.94
N GLN A 71 9.11 7.04 -19.71
CA GLN A 71 8.20 7.21 -18.57
C GLN A 71 7.84 8.68 -18.32
N GLY A 72 8.67 9.61 -18.78
CA GLY A 72 8.44 11.06 -18.67
C GLY A 72 9.34 11.86 -19.61
N VAL A 73 9.47 13.16 -19.39
CA VAL A 73 10.26 14.04 -20.26
C VAL A 73 11.76 13.91 -19.94
N ALA A 74 12.55 13.37 -20.86
CA ALA A 74 13.99 13.29 -20.69
C ALA A 74 14.66 14.69 -20.70
N PRO A 75 15.77 14.90 -19.96
CA PRO A 75 16.47 13.92 -19.13
C PRO A 75 15.81 13.72 -17.77
N ILE A 76 15.78 12.46 -17.31
CA ILE A 76 15.34 12.11 -15.95
C ILE A 76 16.54 12.13 -15.01
N LYS A 77 16.33 12.72 -13.84
CA LYS A 77 17.34 12.86 -12.78
C LYS A 77 16.88 12.10 -11.55
N SER A 78 17.81 11.42 -10.90
CA SER A 78 17.57 10.77 -9.62
C SER A 78 18.18 11.58 -8.47
N HIS A 79 17.53 11.54 -7.32
CA HIS A 79 18.09 12.07 -6.09
C HIS A 79 17.67 11.22 -4.89
N VAL A 80 18.61 11.01 -3.97
CA VAL A 80 18.35 10.33 -2.70
C VAL A 80 17.56 11.29 -1.81
N MET A 81 16.52 10.79 -1.16
CA MET A 81 15.82 11.55 -0.13
C MET A 81 16.45 11.31 1.24
N ASP A 82 16.60 12.38 2.02
CA ASP A 82 17.16 12.32 3.36
C ASP A 82 16.38 11.35 4.25
N ASP A 83 17.10 10.54 5.03
CA ASP A 83 16.48 9.65 6.01
C ASP A 83 15.74 10.48 7.06
N SER A 84 14.42 10.32 7.08
CA SER A 84 13.52 10.95 8.05
C SER A 84 13.55 10.30 9.44
N GLY A 85 14.48 9.36 9.68
CA GLY A 85 14.55 8.54 10.89
C GLY A 85 13.53 7.39 10.88
N THR A 86 12.93 7.12 9.72
CA THR A 86 11.94 6.04 9.53
C THR A 86 12.59 4.71 9.16
N GLY A 87 13.89 4.72 8.84
CA GLY A 87 14.61 3.54 8.34
C GLY A 87 14.24 3.19 6.91
N ILE A 88 13.60 4.11 6.18
CA ILE A 88 13.27 3.97 4.77
C ILE A 88 14.33 4.72 3.98
N GLN A 89 15.00 4.03 3.05
CA GLN A 89 15.86 4.68 2.08
C GLN A 89 15.09 4.88 0.79
N GLN A 90 15.16 6.09 0.23
CA GLN A 90 14.33 6.46 -0.90
C GLN A 90 15.14 7.15 -1.99
N CYS A 91 14.80 6.84 -3.23
CA CYS A 91 15.25 7.57 -4.40
C CYS A 91 14.05 8.05 -5.20
N THR A 92 14.03 9.33 -5.52
CA THR A 92 13.03 9.94 -6.39
C THR A 92 13.65 10.22 -7.75
N TYR A 93 12.92 9.90 -8.81
CA TYR A 93 13.26 10.21 -10.19
C TYR A 93 12.31 11.28 -10.70
N GLU A 94 12.86 12.41 -11.14
CA GLU A 94 12.11 13.52 -11.70
C GLU A 94 12.49 13.72 -13.17
N ASP A 95 11.50 14.08 -13.96
CA ASP A 95 11.69 14.42 -15.36
C ASP A 95 12.16 15.88 -15.56
N ALA A 96 12.36 16.28 -16.81
CA ALA A 96 12.88 17.61 -17.14
C ALA A 96 11.95 18.76 -16.72
N ASP A 97 10.66 18.49 -16.55
CA ASP A 97 9.66 19.47 -16.11
C ASP A 97 9.50 19.47 -14.58
N GLY A 98 10.25 18.62 -13.87
CA GLY A 98 10.20 18.47 -12.42
C GLY A 98 9.04 17.61 -11.94
N GLN A 99 8.42 16.82 -12.82
CA GLN A 99 7.42 15.84 -12.44
C GLN A 99 8.12 14.58 -11.90
N GLU A 100 7.70 14.09 -10.72
CA GLU A 100 8.09 12.76 -10.24
C GLU A 100 7.55 11.69 -11.18
N VAL A 101 8.44 10.83 -11.68
CA VAL A 101 8.07 9.71 -12.60
C VAL A 101 8.23 8.35 -11.94
N LEU A 102 9.08 8.25 -10.93
CA LEU A 102 9.29 7.04 -10.15
C LEU A 102 9.77 7.39 -8.74
N ASN A 103 9.17 6.76 -7.75
CA ASN A 103 9.67 6.65 -6.39
C ASN A 103 10.14 5.23 -6.12
N VAL A 104 11.35 5.06 -5.58
CA VAL A 104 11.85 3.76 -5.11
C VAL A 104 12.13 3.84 -3.62
N LYS A 105 11.48 2.99 -2.83
CA LYS A 105 11.66 2.88 -1.38
C LYS A 105 12.21 1.51 -1.01
N LEU A 106 13.28 1.49 -0.22
CA LEU A 106 13.86 0.29 0.37
C LEU A 106 13.69 0.34 1.89
N PHE A 107 13.09 -0.71 2.45
CA PHE A 107 12.85 -0.79 3.89
C PHE A 107 12.64 -2.23 4.34
N LYS A 108 12.73 -2.46 5.66
CA LYS A 108 12.40 -3.75 6.28
C LYS A 108 11.13 -3.60 7.11
N ASN A 109 10.09 -4.36 6.74
CA ASN A 109 8.82 -4.33 7.47
C ASN A 109 8.08 -5.67 7.35
N SER A 110 8.08 -6.47 8.42
CA SER A 110 7.44 -7.80 8.42
C SER A 110 5.93 -7.74 8.17
N ASN A 111 5.25 -6.74 8.74
CA ASN A 111 3.82 -6.55 8.53
C ASN A 111 3.54 -6.09 7.09
N GLY A 112 4.39 -5.21 6.55
CA GLY A 112 4.34 -4.76 5.16
C GLY A 112 4.50 -5.93 4.19
N ALA A 113 5.48 -6.80 4.40
CA ALA A 113 5.73 -7.95 3.53
C ALA A 113 4.58 -8.96 3.59
N ALA A 114 4.02 -9.21 4.78
CA ALA A 114 2.80 -10.01 4.92
C ALA A 114 1.62 -9.38 4.17
N ASN A 115 1.47 -8.05 4.22
CA ASN A 115 0.42 -7.34 3.49
C ASN A 115 0.60 -7.48 1.97
N PHE A 116 1.79 -7.27 1.40
CA PHE A 116 2.01 -7.51 -0.04
C PHE A 116 1.60 -8.92 -0.45
N ARG A 117 1.91 -9.94 0.37
CA ARG A 117 1.50 -11.33 0.10
C ARG A 117 -0.02 -11.54 0.20
N ALA A 118 -0.70 -10.84 1.09
CA ALA A 118 -2.10 -11.08 1.40
C ALA A 118 -3.11 -10.20 0.63
N ILE A 119 -2.74 -8.96 0.30
CA ILE A 119 -3.68 -7.93 -0.19
C ILE A 119 -3.24 -7.26 -1.52
N HIS A 120 -2.49 -7.98 -2.35
CA HIS A 120 -2.16 -7.53 -3.71
C HIS A 120 -3.34 -7.71 -4.68
N LEU A 121 -3.33 -6.93 -5.77
CA LEU A 121 -4.30 -7.03 -6.87
C LEU A 121 -3.98 -8.22 -7.78
N ARG A 122 -2.71 -8.38 -8.13
CA ARG A 122 -2.17 -9.52 -8.89
C ARG A 122 -0.66 -9.62 -8.71
N ILE A 123 -0.09 -10.74 -9.16
CA ILE A 123 1.37 -10.94 -9.22
C ILE A 123 1.78 -10.95 -10.69
N LEU A 124 2.74 -10.10 -11.04
CA LEU A 124 3.42 -10.12 -12.32
C LEU A 124 4.69 -10.98 -12.21
N GLN A 125 4.90 -11.83 -13.21
CA GLN A 125 6.10 -12.66 -13.32
C GLN A 125 6.98 -12.10 -14.43
N ALA A 126 8.18 -11.63 -14.08
CA ALA A 126 9.12 -11.08 -15.04
C ALA A 126 10.56 -11.46 -14.65
N ASP A 127 11.28 -12.15 -15.54
CA ASP A 127 12.66 -12.61 -15.33
C ASP A 127 12.95 -13.24 -13.96
N GLY A 128 12.01 -14.07 -13.46
CA GLY A 128 12.14 -14.75 -12.16
C GLY A 128 11.82 -13.87 -10.94
N ALA A 129 11.35 -12.64 -11.14
CA ALA A 129 10.81 -11.78 -10.09
C ALA A 129 9.30 -11.99 -9.94
N GLU A 130 8.85 -12.19 -8.70
CA GLU A 130 7.44 -12.08 -8.32
C GLU A 130 7.15 -10.63 -7.89
N ILE A 131 6.45 -9.89 -8.75
CA ILE A 131 6.15 -8.47 -8.55
C ILE A 131 4.72 -8.36 -8.02
N TYR A 132 4.57 -7.95 -6.76
CA TYR A 132 3.27 -7.81 -6.11
C TYR A 132 2.65 -6.46 -6.46
N VAL A 133 1.59 -6.47 -7.26
CA VAL A 133 0.92 -5.24 -7.72
C VAL A 133 -0.09 -4.76 -6.68
N MET A 134 0.05 -3.52 -6.24
CA MET A 134 -0.83 -2.86 -5.27
C MET A 134 -1.69 -1.75 -5.91
N LYS A 135 -1.22 -1.17 -7.03
CA LYS A 135 -1.94 -0.17 -7.82
C LYS A 135 -1.66 -0.47 -9.29
N ASP A 136 -2.71 -0.64 -10.09
CA ASP A 136 -2.65 -1.23 -11.43
C ASP A 136 -3.48 -0.43 -12.42
N GLU A 137 -3.00 0.75 -12.79
CA GLU A 137 -3.74 1.71 -13.61
C GLU A 137 -3.03 1.97 -14.96
N PRO A 138 -3.74 2.47 -15.98
CA PRO A 138 -3.12 2.85 -17.26
C PRO A 138 -2.07 3.95 -17.15
N SER A 139 -2.17 4.81 -16.12
CA SER A 139 -1.30 5.98 -15.93
C SER A 139 -0.53 5.96 -14.62
N GLU A 140 -0.59 4.88 -13.84
CA GLU A 140 0.08 4.77 -12.54
C GLU A 140 0.37 3.30 -12.24
N CYS A 141 1.49 3.02 -11.57
CA CYS A 141 1.81 1.67 -11.12
C CYS A 141 2.42 1.69 -9.73
N GLY A 142 1.90 0.87 -8.82
CA GLY A 142 2.44 0.69 -7.47
C GLY A 142 2.72 -0.78 -7.23
N VAL A 143 3.97 -1.15 -6.98
CA VAL A 143 4.37 -2.54 -6.78
C VAL A 143 5.34 -2.71 -5.61
N GLY A 144 5.42 -3.93 -5.11
CA GLY A 144 6.46 -4.36 -4.18
C GLY A 144 7.19 -5.60 -4.66
N LEU A 145 8.51 -5.61 -4.47
CA LEU A 145 9.34 -6.81 -4.47
C LEU A 145 9.61 -7.21 -3.01
N LEU A 146 9.52 -8.51 -2.73
CA LEU A 146 9.78 -9.05 -1.41
C LEU A 146 11.10 -9.81 -1.40
N GLY A 147 12.04 -9.29 -0.62
CA GLY A 147 13.34 -9.89 -0.40
C GLY A 147 13.37 -10.84 0.80
N PRO A 148 14.56 -11.39 1.11
CA PRO A 148 14.77 -12.16 2.32
C PRO A 148 14.51 -11.32 3.58
N GLU A 149 14.17 -11.99 4.68
CA GLU A 149 13.91 -11.35 5.98
C GLU A 149 12.85 -10.23 5.96
N ASP A 150 11.88 -10.28 5.06
CA ASP A 150 10.86 -9.24 4.90
C ASP A 150 11.43 -7.86 4.52
N ASN A 151 12.56 -7.84 3.81
CA ASN A 151 13.02 -6.68 3.07
C ASN A 151 12.03 -6.39 1.92
N ILE A 152 11.80 -5.11 1.65
CA ILE A 152 10.84 -4.65 0.64
C ILE A 152 11.52 -3.61 -0.24
N ALA A 153 11.33 -3.76 -1.54
CA ALA A 153 11.57 -2.70 -2.51
C ALA A 153 10.22 -2.30 -3.12
N GLN A 154 9.77 -1.10 -2.81
CA GLN A 154 8.51 -0.55 -3.33
C GLN A 154 8.82 0.42 -4.46
N PHE A 155 8.05 0.30 -5.55
CA PHE A 155 8.16 1.17 -6.72
C PHE A 155 6.80 1.83 -6.95
N GLU A 156 6.79 3.15 -7.06
CA GLU A 156 5.61 3.96 -7.34
C GLU A 156 5.90 4.76 -8.62
N PHE A 157 5.34 4.33 -9.75
CA PHE A 157 5.48 5.00 -11.05
C PHE A 157 4.31 5.95 -11.28
N GLU A 158 4.64 7.19 -11.64
CA GLU A 158 3.71 8.27 -11.98
C GLU A 158 4.11 8.89 -13.33
N PRO A 159 3.94 8.16 -14.45
CA PRO A 159 4.36 8.63 -15.75
C PRO A 159 3.71 9.94 -16.18
N GLY A 160 4.44 10.72 -16.97
CA GLY A 160 3.89 11.91 -17.62
C GLY A 160 2.75 11.56 -18.57
N SER A 161 1.75 12.43 -18.69
CA SER A 161 0.61 12.21 -19.60
C SER A 161 1.01 11.98 -21.06
N ALA A 162 2.08 12.64 -21.51
CA ALA A 162 2.68 12.43 -22.83
C ALA A 162 3.28 11.02 -22.97
N ALA A 163 3.92 10.49 -21.93
CA ALA A 163 4.45 9.14 -21.91
C ALA A 163 3.32 8.10 -21.95
N VAL A 164 2.25 8.32 -21.18
CA VAL A 164 1.05 7.46 -21.22
C VAL A 164 0.43 7.43 -22.62
N ALA A 165 0.26 8.60 -23.24
CA ALA A 165 -0.26 8.70 -24.59
C ALA A 165 0.65 8.03 -25.64
N ALA A 166 1.98 8.20 -25.50
CA ALA A 166 2.96 7.65 -26.41
C ALA A 166 3.14 6.13 -26.29
N ALA A 167 3.01 5.58 -25.07
CA ALA A 167 3.14 4.15 -24.82
C ALA A 167 2.04 3.34 -25.54
N ALA A 168 0.87 3.95 -25.76
CA ALA A 168 -0.25 3.38 -26.51
C ALA A 168 -0.52 1.91 -26.10
N LEU A 169 -0.60 1.67 -24.79
CA LEU A 169 -0.64 0.33 -24.23
C LEU A 169 -1.81 -0.48 -24.82
N PRO A 170 -1.60 -1.76 -25.17
CA PRO A 170 -2.66 -2.62 -25.64
C PRO A 170 -3.81 -2.70 -24.64
N ALA A 171 -5.03 -2.89 -25.15
CA ALA A 171 -6.20 -3.07 -24.30
C ALA A 171 -5.98 -4.22 -23.29
N GLY A 172 -6.20 -3.93 -22.02
CA GLY A 172 -5.99 -4.87 -20.91
C GLY A 172 -4.57 -4.89 -20.33
N GLN A 173 -3.63 -4.11 -20.87
CA GLN A 173 -2.35 -3.83 -20.21
C GLN A 173 -2.42 -2.54 -19.41
N THR A 174 -1.66 -2.51 -18.31
CA THR A 174 -1.50 -1.35 -17.43
C THR A 174 -0.07 -0.85 -17.43
N TRP A 175 0.18 0.25 -16.72
CA TRP A 175 1.52 0.78 -16.55
C TRP A 175 2.45 -0.18 -15.81
N CYS A 176 1.89 -1.10 -15.00
CA CYS A 176 2.68 -2.14 -14.34
C CYS A 176 3.18 -3.20 -15.32
N ASP A 177 2.40 -3.59 -16.33
CA ASP A 177 2.89 -4.50 -17.37
C ASP A 177 4.03 -3.83 -18.17
N PHE A 178 3.88 -2.55 -18.49
CA PHE A 178 4.91 -1.77 -19.20
C PHE A 178 6.20 -1.64 -18.39
N SER A 179 6.09 -1.43 -17.07
CA SER A 179 7.22 -1.18 -16.18
C SER A 179 7.86 -2.47 -15.61
N ALA A 180 7.22 -3.64 -15.79
CA ALA A 180 7.69 -4.92 -15.27
C ALA A 180 9.16 -5.24 -15.62
N PRO A 181 9.67 -4.97 -16.85
CA PRO A 181 11.08 -5.21 -17.18
C PRO A 181 12.05 -4.37 -16.33
N VAL A 182 11.69 -3.12 -16.01
CA VAL A 182 12.51 -2.23 -15.16
C VAL A 182 12.54 -2.76 -13.73
N ILE A 183 11.40 -3.19 -13.20
CA ILE A 183 11.28 -3.74 -11.85
C ILE A 183 12.04 -5.06 -11.73
N ALA A 184 11.97 -5.93 -12.74
CA ALA A 184 12.68 -7.20 -12.76
C ALA A 184 14.21 -7.00 -12.78
N GLU A 185 14.70 -6.00 -13.51
CA GLU A 185 16.11 -5.62 -13.51
C GLU A 185 16.57 -5.12 -12.13
N ALA A 186 15.74 -4.30 -11.47
CA ALA A 186 16.01 -3.86 -10.09
C ALA A 186 16.08 -5.06 -9.11
N ASN A 187 15.20 -6.05 -9.26
CA ASN A 187 15.23 -7.28 -8.46
C ASN A 187 16.56 -8.05 -8.61
N LYS A 188 17.11 -8.10 -9.83
CA LYS A 188 18.43 -8.71 -10.11
C LYS A 188 19.55 -7.93 -9.42
N LYS A 189 19.54 -6.59 -9.48
CA LYS A 189 20.53 -5.74 -8.80
C LYS A 189 20.49 -5.85 -7.27
N LEU A 190 19.30 -6.11 -6.71
CA LEU A 190 19.12 -6.41 -5.30
C LEU A 190 19.64 -7.81 -4.91
N GLY A 191 19.87 -8.69 -5.88
CA GLY A 191 20.27 -10.08 -5.63
C GLY A 191 19.17 -10.92 -5.00
N TRP A 192 17.90 -10.54 -5.19
CA TRP A 192 16.75 -11.25 -4.61
C TRP A 192 16.16 -12.31 -5.56
N VAL A 193 16.57 -12.31 -6.83
CA VAL A 193 16.30 -13.40 -7.76
C VAL A 193 17.10 -14.63 -7.34
N LYS A 194 16.44 -15.79 -7.27
CA LYS A 194 17.07 -17.09 -6.99
C LYS A 194 17.46 -17.82 -8.26
#